data_AF-A0A9W9J985-F1
#
_entry.id   AF-A0A9W9J985-F1
#
_cell.length_a   1.000
_cell.length_b   1.000
_cell.length_c   1.000
_cell.angle_alpha   90.00
_cell.angle_beta   90.00
_cell.angle_gamma   90.00
#
_symmetry.space_group_name_H-M   'P 1'
#
loop_
_entity.id
_entity.type
_entity.pdbx_description
1 polymer ?
#
loop_
_entity_poly.entity_id
_entity_poly.type
_entity_poly.pdbx_seq_one_letter_code
_entity_poly.pdbx_strand_id
1 'polypeptide(L)'
;MALSLLVRIAACLALILYARADKDSYWRSQRYGSGFDGPFPLQRYASKGIRGPILNYWQRSVACSNGYTLLAPRGPAVRNAGPMILDSEGHLVWFKEYEYLVTFNVNVYTYKGEKYLTYWTGTQVDGAHPVGVGYMLNSHYEEVYKITGVNGLDFDMHEFQITLNDTALFVAYAITPADLREVGGLEDGWIWDGIIQEVDVETNELLFEWRASEHFSFAEVDREREGNGDSKEQPWDFFHINSVDKDEKGNFLISSRFMSCLAYIDGRTGDIIWKLGGKLNSFVDLSEGAASNISWQHHARFQKDYDTETTRAITIFDNSSRGKGAPENPSRGLFIDIDETNMTTSLRQEYWNRLPISSQSQGSVQVLDNGNVLVGYGYNAAWTEFSSDGEVLCEVHFGSEYDFYTGQIMSYRVFKQDWVGRPLTNPDVALAETHASVSWNGATEVATWVLQGAFAQQNGTVRRFVYVEEMKDVELDFILAVPKTGFETVINIPPDCPYRKLRIVGLDKTGGYLGASPLMDWDDPKKLGLEVAVYDGEDEDEMKVHIPPALMFGMGFVTATAVVLCALLVWKYVPFCTWRRSFAKDGHEVGGTQRQTVNSGEELDELDDLSDLEYGVRADDPLLTREEDK
;
A
#
# COMPACT_ATOMS: atom_id res chain seq x y z
N MET A 1 -34.27 34.18 -28.62
CA MET A 1 -34.14 34.42 -27.17
C MET A 1 -34.28 33.16 -26.31
N ALA A 2 -35.08 32.16 -26.68
CA ALA A 2 -35.23 30.92 -25.89
C ALA A 2 -34.00 29.97 -25.89
N LEU A 3 -33.17 29.99 -26.94
CA LEU A 3 -31.99 29.10 -27.04
C LEU A 3 -30.80 29.54 -26.16
N SER A 4 -30.71 30.83 -25.82
CA SER A 4 -29.66 31.39 -24.97
C SER A 4 -29.91 31.11 -23.48
N LEU A 5 -31.18 30.97 -23.08
CA LEU A 5 -31.55 30.63 -21.71
C LEU A 5 -31.30 29.15 -21.40
N LEU A 6 -31.55 28.25 -22.35
CA LEU A 6 -31.29 26.81 -22.20
C LEU A 6 -29.78 26.47 -22.15
N VAL A 7 -28.96 27.16 -22.92
CA VAL A 7 -27.49 27.00 -22.86
C VAL A 7 -26.92 27.60 -21.57
N ARG A 8 -27.52 28.66 -21.02
CA ARG A 8 -27.13 29.21 -19.71
C ARG A 8 -27.62 28.37 -18.53
N ILE A 9 -28.78 27.73 -18.62
CA ILE A 9 -29.26 26.78 -17.60
C ILE A 9 -28.44 25.48 -17.64
N ALA A 10 -28.07 24.99 -18.84
CA ALA A 10 -27.15 23.86 -18.98
C ALA A 10 -25.72 24.19 -18.52
N ALA A 11 -25.25 25.44 -18.72
CA ALA A 11 -23.95 25.90 -18.21
C ALA A 11 -23.96 26.21 -16.70
N CYS A 12 -25.10 26.61 -16.13
CA CYS A 12 -25.27 26.77 -14.67
C CYS A 12 -25.46 25.42 -13.95
N LEU A 13 -25.90 24.37 -14.64
CA LEU A 13 -25.87 22.99 -14.12
C LEU A 13 -24.48 22.33 -14.23
N ALA A 14 -23.54 22.92 -14.96
CA ALA A 14 -22.20 22.38 -15.21
C ALA A 14 -21.09 23.00 -14.33
N LEU A 15 -21.43 23.89 -13.40
CA LEU A 15 -20.48 24.58 -12.51
C LEU A 15 -20.93 24.58 -11.05
N ILE A 16 -21.62 23.53 -10.60
CA ILE A 16 -21.39 23.08 -9.23
C ILE A 16 -20.01 22.43 -9.31
N LEU A 17 -18.99 23.17 -8.87
CA LEU A 17 -17.74 22.55 -8.44
C LEU A 17 -18.14 21.52 -7.38
N TYR A 18 -18.38 20.28 -7.80
CA TYR A 18 -18.34 19.15 -6.90
C TYR A 18 -16.91 19.14 -6.39
N ALA A 19 -16.66 19.81 -5.26
CA ALA A 19 -15.51 19.48 -4.46
C ALA A 19 -15.67 17.99 -4.15
N ARG A 20 -14.93 17.14 -4.86
CA ARG A 20 -14.86 15.72 -4.52
C ARG A 20 -14.30 15.67 -3.10
N ALA A 21 -14.95 14.88 -2.24
CA ALA A 21 -14.47 14.69 -0.87
C ALA A 21 -13.10 14.01 -0.90
N ASP A 22 -12.98 13.00 -1.76
CA ASP A 22 -11.73 12.33 -2.06
C ASP A 22 -10.92 13.12 -3.10
N LYS A 23 -9.61 13.20 -2.88
CA LYS A 23 -8.67 13.66 -3.89
C LYS A 23 -8.46 12.59 -4.95
N ASP A 24 -8.55 13.00 -6.20
CA ASP A 24 -8.22 12.13 -7.33
C ASP A 24 -6.75 11.71 -7.28
N SER A 25 -6.50 10.45 -7.65
CA SER A 25 -5.16 9.93 -7.87
C SER A 25 -4.41 10.75 -8.94
N TYR A 26 -3.10 10.91 -8.75
CA TYR A 26 -2.24 11.54 -9.74
C TYR A 26 -2.17 10.71 -11.02
N TRP A 27 -1.96 11.41 -12.14
CA TRP A 27 -1.77 10.80 -13.45
C TRP A 27 -0.40 11.17 -14.01
N ARG A 28 0.52 10.20 -14.06
CA ARG A 28 1.89 10.36 -14.57
C ARG A 28 2.59 11.60 -14.00
N SER A 29 2.38 11.86 -12.71
CA SER A 29 2.85 13.09 -12.08
C SER A 29 4.35 12.99 -11.82
N GLN A 30 5.12 13.75 -12.60
CA GLN A 30 6.56 13.89 -12.38
C GLN A 30 6.89 14.54 -11.04
N ARG A 31 6.01 15.44 -10.58
CA ARG A 31 6.13 16.12 -9.28
C ARG A 31 5.94 15.15 -8.11
N TYR A 32 5.02 14.19 -8.27
CA TYR A 32 4.88 13.08 -7.33
C TYR A 32 6.12 12.18 -7.39
N GLY A 33 6.52 11.76 -8.60
CA GLY A 33 7.67 10.88 -8.81
C GLY A 33 8.97 11.43 -8.24
N SER A 34 9.21 12.75 -8.34
CA SER A 34 10.40 13.40 -7.82
C SER A 34 10.39 13.67 -6.31
N GLY A 35 9.38 13.19 -5.57
CA GLY A 35 9.23 13.43 -4.13
C GLY A 35 8.80 14.85 -3.73
N PHE A 36 8.47 15.73 -4.69
CA PHE A 36 8.11 17.13 -4.37
C PHE A 36 6.80 17.22 -3.57
N ASP A 37 5.85 16.32 -3.83
CA ASP A 37 4.60 16.23 -3.06
C ASP A 37 4.75 15.46 -1.72
N GLY A 38 5.99 15.12 -1.38
CA GLY A 38 6.35 14.27 -0.25
C GLY A 38 6.51 12.80 -0.67
N PRO A 39 7.19 12.00 0.18
CA PRO A 39 7.50 10.60 -0.10
C PRO A 39 6.26 9.69 -0.15
N PHE A 40 5.25 9.99 0.67
CA PHE A 40 4.00 9.24 0.79
C PHE A 40 2.80 10.20 0.86
N PRO A 41 2.31 10.72 -0.28
CA PRO A 41 1.22 11.69 -0.29
C PRO A 41 -0.08 11.13 0.29
N LEU A 42 -0.65 11.88 1.25
CA LEU A 42 -1.85 11.49 1.99
C LEU A 42 -2.96 12.53 1.84
N GLN A 43 -4.20 12.05 1.83
CA GLN A 43 -5.40 12.86 2.04
C GLN A 43 -5.96 12.64 3.44
N ARG A 44 -6.66 13.66 3.96
CA ARG A 44 -7.40 13.58 5.23
C ARG A 44 -8.88 13.65 4.93
N TYR A 45 -9.66 12.84 5.63
CA TYR A 45 -11.12 12.83 5.52
C TYR A 45 -11.72 13.75 6.58
N ALA A 46 -12.77 14.49 6.24
CA ALA A 46 -13.41 15.41 7.18
C ALA A 46 -14.29 14.65 8.19
N SER A 47 -15.01 13.64 7.72
CA SER A 47 -15.93 12.81 8.49
C SER A 47 -15.23 11.96 9.54
N LYS A 48 -13.98 11.55 9.28
CA LYS A 48 -13.22 10.64 10.15
C LYS A 48 -11.74 11.03 10.14
N GLY A 49 -11.10 10.98 11.31
CA GLY A 49 -9.67 11.30 11.47
C GLY A 49 -8.67 10.33 10.82
N ILE A 50 -9.10 9.57 9.80
CA ILE A 50 -8.27 8.64 9.02
C ILE A 50 -7.59 9.39 7.87
N ARG A 51 -6.45 8.85 7.42
CA ARG A 51 -5.74 9.31 6.23
C ARG A 51 -5.67 8.18 5.21
N GLY A 52 -5.91 8.51 3.95
CA GLY A 52 -5.76 7.58 2.83
C GLY A 52 -4.57 7.99 1.95
N PRO A 53 -3.88 7.05 1.30
CA PRO A 53 -2.88 7.39 0.30
C PRO A 53 -3.54 8.07 -0.91
N ILE A 54 -2.76 8.91 -1.59
CA ILE A 54 -3.09 9.42 -2.92
C ILE A 54 -2.09 8.77 -3.87
N LEU A 55 -2.57 7.91 -4.76
CA LEU A 55 -1.71 7.13 -5.64
C LEU A 55 -1.27 7.93 -6.87
N ASN A 56 -0.22 7.47 -7.54
CA ASN A 56 0.17 7.94 -8.87
C ASN A 56 0.05 6.81 -9.90
N TYR A 57 -0.86 6.97 -10.85
CA TYR A 57 -1.06 6.03 -11.93
C TYR A 57 -0.21 6.43 -13.14
N TRP A 58 0.68 5.53 -13.55
CA TRP A 58 1.45 5.64 -14.79
C TRP A 58 0.71 5.03 -15.98
N GLN A 59 -0.07 3.99 -15.70
CA GLN A 59 -0.95 3.36 -16.66
C GLN A 59 -2.23 2.89 -15.97
N ARG A 60 -3.35 2.99 -16.68
CA ARG A 60 -4.67 2.59 -16.18
C ARG A 60 -5.47 1.95 -17.31
N SER A 61 -6.10 0.82 -17.02
CA SER A 61 -6.98 0.08 -17.91
C SER A 61 -8.22 -0.33 -17.13
N VAL A 62 -9.38 -0.36 -17.81
CA VAL A 62 -10.62 -0.90 -17.23
C VAL A 62 -10.50 -2.40 -16.91
N ALA A 63 -9.54 -3.09 -17.53
CA ALA A 63 -9.23 -4.48 -17.24
C ALA A 63 -8.73 -4.70 -15.80
N CYS A 64 -8.22 -3.65 -15.13
CA CYS A 64 -7.76 -3.70 -13.75
C CYS A 64 -8.84 -3.26 -12.74
N SER A 65 -10.12 -3.19 -13.12
CA SER A 65 -11.17 -2.66 -12.24
C SER A 65 -11.82 -3.70 -11.31
N ASN A 66 -11.45 -4.98 -11.44
CA ASN A 66 -11.96 -6.09 -10.63
C ASN A 66 -11.35 -6.13 -9.23
N GLY A 67 -12.14 -6.37 -8.19
CA GLY A 67 -11.65 -6.55 -6.82
C GLY A 67 -11.07 -5.29 -6.17
N TYR A 68 -10.61 -5.46 -4.93
CA TYR A 68 -9.95 -4.43 -4.12
C TYR A 68 -8.46 -4.70 -4.00
N THR A 69 -7.65 -3.65 -3.91
CA THR A 69 -6.21 -3.77 -3.66
C THR A 69 -5.94 -3.78 -2.15
N LEU A 70 -5.19 -4.77 -1.68
CA LEU A 70 -4.82 -4.97 -0.28
C LEU A 70 -3.31 -4.76 -0.12
N LEU A 71 -2.93 -3.95 0.86
CA LEU A 71 -1.53 -3.62 1.15
C LEU A 71 -1.38 -3.14 2.60
N ALA A 72 -0.14 -3.17 3.10
CA ALA A 72 0.22 -2.62 4.40
C ALA A 72 1.45 -1.73 4.25
N PRO A 73 1.27 -0.44 3.91
CA PRO A 73 2.35 0.51 3.81
C PRO A 73 3.07 0.66 5.16
N ARG A 74 4.40 0.62 5.11
CA ARG A 74 5.32 0.81 6.24
C ARG A 74 6.61 1.48 5.78
N GLY A 75 7.44 1.87 6.74
CA GLY A 75 8.72 2.53 6.52
C GLY A 75 8.78 3.90 7.20
N PRO A 76 9.97 4.49 7.35
CA PRO A 76 10.15 5.74 8.09
C PRO A 76 9.31 6.92 7.60
N ALA A 77 9.00 6.98 6.30
CA ALA A 77 8.19 8.05 5.71
C ALA A 77 6.69 7.79 5.79
N VAL A 78 6.26 6.57 6.11
CA VAL A 78 4.84 6.20 6.21
C VAL A 78 4.27 6.66 7.53
N ARG A 79 3.34 7.61 7.45
CA ARG A 79 2.57 8.09 8.60
C ARG A 79 1.29 7.27 8.71
N ASN A 80 0.95 6.83 9.92
CA ASN A 80 -0.23 6.00 10.20
C ASN A 80 -0.16 4.67 9.42
N ALA A 81 0.83 3.84 9.76
CA ALA A 81 0.99 2.52 9.16
C ALA A 81 -0.14 1.57 9.59
N GLY A 82 -0.49 0.63 8.72
CA GLY A 82 -1.52 -0.36 9.00
C GLY A 82 -2.07 -1.01 7.74
N PRO A 83 -2.86 -2.08 7.91
CA PRO A 83 -3.47 -2.79 6.80
C PRO A 83 -4.57 -1.92 6.19
N MET A 84 -4.62 -1.90 4.86
CA MET A 84 -5.62 -1.13 4.13
C MET A 84 -6.17 -1.88 2.92
N ILE A 85 -7.40 -1.50 2.56
CA ILE A 85 -8.10 -1.91 1.35
C ILE A 85 -8.33 -0.65 0.53
N LEU A 86 -7.96 -0.67 -0.75
CA LEU A 86 -8.21 0.39 -1.72
C LEU A 86 -9.17 -0.11 -2.81
N ASP A 87 -9.99 0.79 -3.34
CA ASP A 87 -10.80 0.51 -4.54
C ASP A 87 -9.96 0.59 -5.83
N SER A 88 -10.59 0.25 -6.96
CA SER A 88 -9.94 0.27 -8.27
C SER A 88 -9.48 1.66 -8.75
N GLU A 89 -9.92 2.74 -8.10
CA GLU A 89 -9.49 4.11 -8.39
C GLU A 89 -8.38 4.60 -7.44
N GLY A 90 -8.07 3.81 -6.41
CA GLY A 90 -7.07 4.12 -5.39
C GLY A 90 -7.64 4.81 -4.15
N HIS A 91 -8.96 4.92 -4.01
CA HIS A 91 -9.57 5.48 -2.81
C HIS A 91 -9.53 4.47 -1.68
N LEU A 92 -9.45 4.97 -0.45
CA LEU A 92 -9.54 4.13 0.72
C LEU A 92 -10.91 3.45 0.80
N VAL A 93 -10.93 2.20 1.22
CA VAL A 93 -12.16 1.45 1.53
C VAL A 93 -12.17 1.09 3.01
N TRP A 94 -11.05 0.57 3.49
CA TRP A 94 -10.88 0.21 4.89
C TRP A 94 -9.45 0.49 5.33
N PHE A 95 -9.28 0.97 6.56
CA PHE A 95 -8.01 1.12 7.23
C PHE A 95 -8.14 0.76 8.71
N LYS A 96 -7.13 0.10 9.25
CA LYS A 96 -6.96 -0.07 10.69
C LYS A 96 -5.59 0.43 11.09
N GLU A 97 -5.56 1.44 11.95
CA GLU A 97 -4.31 1.96 12.47
C GLU A 97 -3.81 1.07 13.60
N TYR A 98 -2.50 0.82 13.59
CA TYR A 98 -1.80 0.23 14.73
C TYR A 98 -0.74 1.22 15.22
N GLU A 99 -0.88 1.67 16.46
CA GLU A 99 0.14 2.51 17.08
C GLU A 99 1.32 1.63 17.49
N TYR A 100 2.53 1.98 17.03
CA TYR A 100 3.79 1.30 17.34
C TYR A 100 3.96 -0.14 16.82
N LEU A 101 2.96 -0.72 16.14
CA LEU A 101 3.08 -2.02 15.50
C LEU A 101 3.14 -1.87 13.98
N VAL A 102 3.74 -2.86 13.35
CA VAL A 102 3.76 -3.01 11.89
C VAL A 102 2.82 -4.13 11.48
N THR A 103 2.41 -4.11 10.21
CA THR A 103 1.49 -5.10 9.64
C THR A 103 2.00 -5.65 8.32
N PHE A 104 1.78 -6.94 8.11
CA PHE A 104 2.26 -7.70 6.96
C PHE A 104 1.14 -8.62 6.44
N ASN A 105 1.29 -9.12 5.21
CA ASN A 105 0.42 -10.16 4.63
C ASN A 105 -1.09 -9.86 4.70
N VAL A 106 -1.50 -8.62 4.38
CA VAL A 106 -2.92 -8.26 4.29
C VAL A 106 -3.54 -8.96 3.09
N ASN A 107 -4.41 -9.93 3.33
CA ASN A 107 -5.01 -10.75 2.29
C ASN A 107 -6.43 -11.18 2.68
N VAL A 108 -7.13 -11.88 1.78
CA VAL A 108 -8.40 -12.55 2.07
C VAL A 108 -8.22 -14.04 1.84
N TYR A 109 -8.58 -14.85 2.84
CA TYR A 109 -8.66 -16.30 2.70
C TYR A 109 -10.06 -16.81 3.00
N THR A 110 -10.39 -17.97 2.42
CA THR A 110 -11.62 -18.69 2.75
C THR A 110 -11.30 -19.71 3.84
N TYR A 111 -12.11 -19.75 4.89
CA TYR A 111 -12.04 -20.73 5.97
C TYR A 111 -13.44 -21.27 6.25
N LYS A 112 -13.62 -22.59 6.15
CA LYS A 112 -14.92 -23.27 6.33
C LYS A 112 -16.06 -22.65 5.50
N GLY A 113 -15.74 -22.20 4.29
CA GLY A 113 -16.69 -21.60 3.33
C GLY A 113 -16.93 -20.10 3.49
N GLU A 114 -16.35 -19.45 4.50
CA GLU A 114 -16.51 -18.02 4.77
C GLU A 114 -15.20 -17.26 4.49
N LYS A 115 -15.31 -16.02 3.98
CA LYS A 115 -14.14 -15.17 3.70
C LYS A 115 -13.72 -14.40 4.95
N TYR A 116 -12.41 -14.38 5.22
CA TYR A 116 -11.80 -13.62 6.30
C TYR A 116 -10.71 -12.70 5.77
N LEU A 117 -10.69 -11.46 6.25
CA LEU A 117 -9.57 -10.54 6.05
C LEU A 117 -8.47 -10.94 7.02
N THR A 118 -7.30 -11.28 6.50
CA THR A 118 -6.17 -11.78 7.28
C THR A 118 -5.00 -10.82 7.22
N TYR A 119 -4.26 -10.68 8.31
CA TYR A 119 -2.98 -9.98 8.33
C TYR A 119 -2.17 -10.40 9.55
N TRP A 120 -0.85 -10.28 9.45
CA TRP A 120 0.05 -10.39 10.59
C TRP A 120 0.27 -9.00 11.20
N THR A 121 0.38 -8.90 12.52
CA THR A 121 0.84 -7.69 13.19
C THR A 121 1.73 -8.02 14.39
N GLY A 122 2.71 -7.16 14.63
CA GLY A 122 3.68 -7.37 15.68
C GLY A 122 4.69 -6.24 15.77
N THR A 123 5.68 -6.43 16.62
CA THR A 123 6.83 -5.54 16.76
C THR A 123 7.95 -6.02 15.85
N GLN A 124 8.51 -5.09 15.07
CA GLN A 124 9.77 -5.28 14.37
C GLN A 124 10.87 -4.63 15.22
N VAL A 125 11.84 -5.43 15.65
CA VAL A 125 13.00 -4.96 16.43
C VAL A 125 14.25 -5.20 15.58
N ASP A 126 15.06 -4.17 15.38
CA ASP A 126 16.29 -4.26 14.60
C ASP A 126 17.22 -5.35 15.16
N GLY A 127 17.70 -6.24 14.28
CA GLY A 127 18.60 -7.34 14.65
C GLY A 127 17.93 -8.56 15.30
N ALA A 128 16.61 -8.61 15.41
CA ALA A 128 15.85 -9.76 15.91
C ALA A 128 14.75 -10.17 14.93
N HIS A 129 14.33 -11.45 14.97
CA HIS A 129 13.13 -11.86 14.25
C HIS A 129 11.88 -11.17 14.81
N PRO A 130 10.92 -10.83 13.95
CA PRO A 130 9.69 -10.17 14.35
C PRO A 130 8.87 -11.05 15.30
N VAL A 131 8.27 -10.43 16.31
CA VAL A 131 7.35 -11.08 17.25
C VAL A 131 5.95 -10.57 16.97
N GLY A 132 5.04 -11.45 16.57
CA GLY A 132 3.67 -11.06 16.26
C GLY A 132 2.69 -12.21 16.18
N VAL A 133 1.53 -11.89 15.64
CA VAL A 133 0.36 -12.78 15.59
C VAL A 133 -0.39 -12.57 14.28
N GLY A 134 -1.01 -13.64 13.77
CA GLY A 134 -1.93 -13.58 12.64
C GLY A 134 -3.37 -13.32 13.13
N TYR A 135 -4.06 -12.34 12.55
CA TYR A 135 -5.48 -12.09 12.79
C TYR A 135 -6.32 -12.52 11.60
N MET A 136 -7.52 -13.04 11.88
CA MET A 136 -8.57 -13.28 10.89
C MET A 136 -9.83 -12.51 11.30
N LEU A 137 -10.25 -11.57 10.45
CA LEU A 137 -11.42 -10.73 10.66
C LEU A 137 -12.58 -11.20 9.79
N ASN A 138 -13.78 -11.28 10.36
CA ASN A 138 -15.00 -11.55 9.57
C ASN A 138 -15.41 -10.32 8.73
N SER A 139 -16.50 -10.44 7.96
CA SER A 139 -17.06 -9.33 7.18
C SER A 139 -17.47 -8.11 8.01
N HIS A 140 -17.67 -8.26 9.32
CA HIS A 140 -17.99 -7.17 10.24
C HIS A 140 -16.74 -6.48 10.82
N TYR A 141 -15.54 -6.91 10.39
CA TYR A 141 -14.23 -6.49 10.91
C TYR A 141 -13.98 -6.85 12.38
N GLU A 142 -14.69 -7.84 12.89
CA GLU A 142 -14.44 -8.40 14.23
C GLU A 142 -13.30 -9.42 14.13
N GLU A 143 -12.36 -9.36 15.07
CA GLU A 143 -11.30 -10.36 15.21
C GLU A 143 -11.92 -11.68 15.69
N VAL A 144 -12.03 -12.67 14.80
CA VAL A 144 -12.64 -13.97 15.12
C VAL A 144 -11.57 -14.98 15.54
N TYR A 145 -10.45 -14.99 14.84
CA TYR A 145 -9.33 -15.88 15.14
C TYR A 145 -8.03 -15.11 15.33
N LYS A 146 -7.22 -15.61 16.25
CA LYS A 146 -5.87 -15.14 16.54
C LYS A 146 -4.92 -16.34 16.53
N ILE A 147 -4.03 -16.33 15.55
CA ILE A 147 -3.06 -17.39 15.29
C ILE A 147 -1.73 -17.01 15.94
N THR A 148 -1.14 -17.96 16.67
CA THR A 148 0.13 -17.78 17.37
C THR A 148 1.07 -18.94 17.10
N GLY A 149 2.38 -18.69 17.15
CA GLY A 149 3.38 -19.75 17.16
C GLY A 149 3.22 -20.67 18.37
N VAL A 150 3.62 -21.92 18.19
CA VAL A 150 3.53 -22.98 19.20
C VAL A 150 4.92 -23.47 19.61
N ASN A 151 5.01 -24.25 20.70
CA ASN A 151 6.27 -24.73 21.27
C ASN A 151 7.23 -23.60 21.73
N GLY A 152 6.69 -22.44 22.10
CA GLY A 152 7.49 -21.29 22.54
C GLY A 152 8.15 -20.53 21.40
N LEU A 153 7.72 -20.75 20.17
CA LEU A 153 8.13 -19.99 18.98
C LEU A 153 7.13 -18.87 18.69
N ASP A 154 7.64 -17.78 18.13
CA ASP A 154 6.83 -16.66 17.68
C ASP A 154 6.42 -16.82 16.21
N PHE A 155 5.26 -16.27 15.85
CA PHE A 155 4.81 -16.22 14.46
C PHE A 155 5.62 -15.12 13.75
N ASP A 156 6.45 -15.52 12.79
CA ASP A 156 7.23 -14.63 11.94
C ASP A 156 6.41 -13.98 10.79
N MET A 157 6.80 -12.76 10.41
CA MET A 157 6.02 -11.91 9.51
C MET A 157 5.99 -12.36 8.03
N HIS A 158 6.83 -13.31 7.60
CA HIS A 158 7.06 -13.56 6.18
C HIS A 158 5.91 -14.30 5.49
N GLU A 159 5.20 -15.20 6.19
CA GLU A 159 4.11 -15.98 5.59
C GLU A 159 2.90 -16.16 6.48
N PHE A 160 1.71 -15.97 5.91
CA PHE A 160 0.45 -16.36 6.54
C PHE A 160 -0.55 -16.82 5.48
N GLN A 161 -0.95 -18.09 5.55
CA GLN A 161 -1.96 -18.68 4.68
C GLN A 161 -2.98 -19.50 5.45
N ILE A 162 -4.19 -19.60 4.88
CA ILE A 162 -5.13 -20.66 5.23
C ILE A 162 -5.08 -21.71 4.13
N THR A 163 -4.81 -22.95 4.49
CA THR A 163 -4.67 -24.05 3.53
C THR A 163 -6.02 -24.53 3.03
N LEU A 164 -6.02 -25.35 1.98
CA LEU A 164 -7.22 -26.02 1.45
C LEU A 164 -7.89 -26.97 2.47
N ASN A 165 -7.19 -27.33 3.54
CA ASN A 165 -7.69 -28.19 4.61
C ASN A 165 -8.20 -27.38 5.82
N ASP A 166 -8.43 -26.06 5.66
CA ASP A 166 -8.90 -25.18 6.73
C ASP A 166 -7.93 -25.15 7.94
N THR A 167 -6.63 -25.06 7.68
CA THR A 167 -5.58 -24.91 8.71
C THR A 167 -4.79 -23.63 8.49
N ALA A 168 -4.14 -23.09 9.52
CA ALA A 168 -3.26 -21.93 9.39
C ALA A 168 -1.81 -22.39 9.17
N LEU A 169 -1.17 -21.88 8.12
CA LEU A 169 0.21 -22.18 7.74
C LEU A 169 1.04 -20.90 7.80
N PHE A 170 2.16 -20.95 8.51
CA PHE A 170 3.05 -19.81 8.71
C PHE A 170 4.50 -20.22 8.98
N VAL A 171 5.38 -19.21 9.00
CA VAL A 171 6.80 -19.36 9.30
C VAL A 171 7.08 -18.96 10.75
N ALA A 172 8.05 -19.62 11.36
CA ALA A 172 8.61 -19.29 12.67
C ALA A 172 10.14 -19.45 12.62
N TYR A 173 10.84 -18.96 13.65
CA TYR A 173 12.29 -19.11 13.76
C TYR A 173 12.71 -19.50 15.17
N ALA A 174 13.78 -20.31 15.27
CA ALA A 174 14.40 -20.67 16.54
C ALA A 174 15.90 -20.41 16.52
N ILE A 175 16.42 -19.78 17.58
CA ILE A 175 17.87 -19.70 17.80
C ILE A 175 18.37 -21.06 18.27
N THR A 176 19.17 -21.73 17.44
CA THR A 176 19.58 -23.12 17.66
C THR A 176 21.10 -23.26 17.55
N PRO A 177 21.76 -24.03 18.45
CA PRO A 177 23.18 -24.36 18.28
C PRO A 177 23.41 -25.20 17.02
N ALA A 178 24.51 -24.96 16.31
CA ALA A 178 24.86 -25.70 15.10
C ALA A 178 26.39 -25.78 14.90
N ASP A 179 26.86 -26.87 14.29
CA ASP A 179 28.24 -27.01 13.84
C ASP A 179 28.43 -26.31 12.49
N LEU A 180 29.06 -25.14 12.51
CA LEU A 180 29.27 -24.30 11.34
C LEU A 180 30.63 -24.53 10.67
N ARG A 181 31.40 -25.55 11.08
CA ARG A 181 32.74 -25.80 10.52
C ARG A 181 32.72 -26.02 9.02
N GLU A 182 31.66 -26.62 8.47
CA GLU A 182 31.54 -26.86 7.03
C GLU A 182 31.50 -25.58 6.17
N VAL A 183 31.14 -24.45 6.79
CA VAL A 183 31.13 -23.11 6.17
C VAL A 183 32.15 -22.15 6.80
N GLY A 184 33.17 -22.69 7.46
CA GLY A 184 34.25 -21.90 8.07
C GLY A 184 33.87 -21.18 9.36
N GLY A 185 32.80 -21.60 10.04
CA GLY A 185 32.40 -21.10 11.35
C GLY A 185 32.87 -21.95 12.53
N LEU A 186 32.32 -21.65 13.71
CA LEU A 186 32.61 -22.36 14.96
C LEU A 186 31.92 -23.73 15.01
N GLU A 187 32.51 -24.67 15.74
CA GLU A 187 31.89 -25.98 16.06
C GLU A 187 30.66 -25.81 16.96
N ASP A 188 30.70 -24.85 17.89
CA ASP A 188 29.60 -24.49 18.77
C ASP A 188 28.97 -23.15 18.33
N GLY A 189 28.59 -23.07 17.05
CA GLY A 189 27.96 -21.88 16.46
C GLY A 189 26.46 -21.80 16.74
N TRP A 190 25.82 -20.76 16.21
CA TRP A 190 24.39 -20.49 16.38
C TRP A 190 23.73 -20.10 15.06
N ILE A 191 22.52 -20.60 14.83
CA ILE A 191 21.71 -20.29 13.64
C ILE A 191 20.33 -19.76 14.01
N TRP A 192 19.78 -18.96 13.11
CA TRP A 192 18.33 -18.79 12.99
C TRP A 192 17.81 -19.95 12.15
N ASP A 193 17.23 -20.95 12.80
CA ASP A 193 16.65 -22.09 12.09
C ASP A 193 15.25 -21.72 11.59
N GLY A 194 15.05 -21.86 10.28
CA GLY A 194 13.79 -21.56 9.62
C GLY A 194 12.79 -22.69 9.81
N ILE A 195 11.61 -22.36 10.32
CA ILE A 195 10.59 -23.33 10.72
C ILE A 195 9.29 -23.01 9.99
N ILE A 196 8.57 -24.06 9.59
CA ILE A 196 7.17 -23.94 9.17
C ILE A 196 6.29 -24.62 10.21
N GLN A 197 5.21 -23.95 10.58
CA GLN A 197 4.17 -24.51 11.42
C GLN A 197 2.83 -24.50 10.69
N GLU A 198 2.14 -25.62 10.75
CA GLU A 198 0.72 -25.72 10.43
C GLU A 198 -0.05 -25.99 11.72
N VAL A 199 -1.06 -25.17 12.00
CA VAL A 199 -1.88 -25.28 13.21
C VAL A 199 -3.37 -25.30 12.86
N ASP A 200 -4.16 -25.88 13.75
CA ASP A 200 -5.62 -25.72 13.70
C ASP A 200 -6.01 -24.26 14.03
N VAL A 201 -6.87 -23.67 13.20
CA VAL A 201 -7.25 -22.25 13.28
C VAL A 201 -8.00 -21.91 14.58
N GLU A 202 -8.80 -22.84 15.11
CA GLU A 202 -9.66 -22.57 16.27
C GLU A 202 -8.90 -22.75 17.58
N THR A 203 -8.00 -23.74 17.62
CA THR A 203 -7.35 -24.20 18.86
C THR A 203 -5.88 -23.81 18.96
N ASN A 204 -5.24 -23.40 17.86
CA ASN A 204 -3.78 -23.32 17.72
C ASN A 204 -3.08 -24.66 18.04
N GLU A 205 -3.74 -25.81 17.89
CA GLU A 205 -3.09 -27.11 18.02
C GLU A 205 -2.08 -27.31 16.88
N LEU A 206 -0.86 -27.73 17.22
CA LEU A 206 0.18 -28.02 16.23
C LEU A 206 -0.17 -29.28 15.43
N LEU A 207 -0.25 -29.14 14.11
CA LEU A 207 -0.52 -30.24 13.18
C LEU A 207 0.74 -30.71 12.46
N PHE A 208 1.65 -29.79 12.13
CA PHE A 208 2.90 -30.09 11.45
C PHE A 208 3.96 -29.03 11.79
N GLU A 209 5.19 -29.47 12.08
CA GLU A 209 6.36 -28.61 12.24
C GLU A 209 7.52 -29.21 11.42
N TRP A 210 8.24 -28.34 10.71
CA TRP A 210 9.40 -28.71 9.89
C TRP A 210 10.53 -27.71 10.08
N ARG A 211 11.78 -28.17 10.10
CA ARG A 211 12.98 -27.38 10.41
C ARG A 211 14.01 -27.46 9.29
N ALA A 212 14.46 -26.32 8.79
CA ALA A 212 15.40 -26.31 7.67
C ALA A 212 16.72 -27.01 7.99
N SER A 213 17.25 -26.84 9.20
CA SER A 213 18.52 -27.43 9.62
C SER A 213 18.56 -28.96 9.63
N GLU A 214 17.40 -29.62 9.69
CA GLU A 214 17.30 -31.08 9.66
C GLU A 214 17.42 -31.66 8.23
N HIS A 215 17.28 -30.82 7.20
CA HIS A 215 17.14 -31.26 5.81
C HIS A 215 18.11 -30.59 4.83
N PHE A 216 18.74 -29.47 5.18
CA PHE A 216 19.65 -28.73 4.31
C PHE A 216 21.06 -28.63 4.90
N SER A 217 22.07 -28.78 4.04
CA SER A 217 23.46 -28.48 4.42
C SER A 217 23.72 -26.98 4.35
N PHE A 218 24.51 -26.45 5.28
CA PHE A 218 24.95 -25.06 5.27
C PHE A 218 25.83 -24.74 4.06
N ALA A 219 26.48 -25.74 3.45
CA ALA A 219 27.28 -25.55 2.24
C ALA A 219 26.44 -25.14 1.01
N GLU A 220 25.12 -25.31 1.07
CA GLU A 220 24.19 -24.92 0.00
C GLU A 220 23.92 -23.42 -0.08
N VAL A 221 24.23 -22.66 0.96
CA VAL A 221 23.98 -21.20 1.02
C VAL A 221 24.78 -20.47 -0.05
N ASP A 222 24.13 -19.61 -0.83
CA ASP A 222 24.75 -18.88 -1.95
C ASP A 222 25.51 -17.63 -1.53
N ARG A 223 25.32 -17.19 -0.29
CA ARG A 223 26.03 -16.06 0.32
C ARG A 223 27.05 -16.52 1.35
N GLU A 224 28.07 -15.68 1.56
CA GLU A 224 29.04 -15.88 2.64
C GLU A 224 28.42 -15.61 4.02
N ARG A 225 29.06 -16.11 5.09
CA ARG A 225 28.54 -16.06 6.47
C ARG A 225 28.48 -14.65 7.09
N GLU A 226 28.94 -13.59 6.40
CA GLU A 226 28.89 -12.17 6.83
C GLU A 226 29.24 -11.92 8.33
N GLY A 227 30.06 -12.77 8.95
CA GLY A 227 30.49 -12.67 10.35
C GLY A 227 29.51 -13.18 11.42
N ASN A 228 28.33 -13.68 11.04
CA ASN A 228 27.30 -14.13 11.99
C ASN A 228 27.42 -15.61 12.37
N GLY A 229 26.85 -15.99 13.51
CA GLY A 229 26.77 -17.36 14.02
C GLY A 229 27.81 -17.71 15.08
N ASP A 230 28.61 -16.73 15.52
CA ASP A 230 29.63 -16.92 16.56
C ASP A 230 29.08 -16.77 17.99
N SER A 231 27.85 -16.27 18.15
CA SER A 231 27.16 -16.14 19.44
C SER A 231 25.64 -16.31 19.31
N LYS A 232 24.97 -16.54 20.44
CA LYS A 232 23.50 -16.67 20.49
C LYS A 232 22.80 -15.36 20.13
N GLU A 233 23.44 -14.23 20.42
CA GLU A 233 22.92 -12.88 20.16
C GLU A 233 23.08 -12.47 18.70
N GLN A 234 24.00 -13.10 17.96
CA GLN A 234 24.20 -12.89 16.53
C GLN A 234 24.18 -14.23 15.78
N PRO A 235 23.07 -14.96 15.81
CA PRO A 235 23.01 -16.26 15.14
C PRO A 235 22.92 -16.05 13.62
N TRP A 236 23.45 -17.00 12.85
CA TRP A 236 23.49 -16.91 11.40
C TRP A 236 22.16 -17.35 10.78
N ASP A 237 21.52 -16.46 10.04
CA ASP A 237 20.39 -16.81 9.19
C ASP A 237 20.91 -17.41 7.87
N PHE A 238 20.88 -18.74 7.80
CA PHE A 238 21.42 -19.51 6.68
C PHE A 238 20.38 -19.80 5.61
N PHE A 239 19.10 -19.93 5.97
CA PHE A 239 18.04 -20.42 5.09
C PHE A 239 17.06 -19.33 4.66
N HIS A 240 16.62 -18.48 5.58
CA HIS A 240 15.68 -17.38 5.33
C HIS A 240 14.45 -17.76 4.48
N ILE A 241 13.48 -18.41 5.14
CA ILE A 241 12.18 -18.72 4.55
C ILE A 241 11.40 -17.42 4.38
N ASN A 242 10.93 -17.17 3.16
CA ASN A 242 10.11 -16.00 2.85
C ASN A 242 8.75 -16.32 2.21
N SER A 243 8.53 -17.59 1.87
CA SER A 243 7.23 -18.08 1.48
C SER A 243 7.13 -19.60 1.64
N VAL A 244 5.93 -20.05 2.00
CA VAL A 244 5.51 -21.45 1.93
C VAL A 244 4.13 -21.50 1.28
N ASP A 245 3.89 -22.55 0.51
CA ASP A 245 2.59 -22.92 -0.05
C ASP A 245 2.35 -24.43 0.14
N LYS A 246 1.09 -24.87 0.22
CA LYS A 246 0.74 -26.29 0.44
C LYS A 246 -0.20 -26.78 -0.65
N ASP A 247 0.16 -27.91 -1.25
CA ASP A 247 -0.64 -28.52 -2.31
C ASP A 247 -1.72 -29.49 -1.79
N GLU A 248 -2.54 -29.99 -2.72
CA GLU A 248 -3.62 -30.94 -2.43
C GLU A 248 -3.13 -32.33 -1.98
N LYS A 249 -1.85 -32.66 -2.23
CA LYS A 249 -1.22 -33.90 -1.72
C LYS A 249 -0.79 -33.74 -0.26
N GLY A 250 -0.82 -32.51 0.26
CA GLY A 250 -0.38 -32.14 1.59
C GLY A 250 1.11 -31.82 1.67
N ASN A 251 1.79 -31.66 0.54
CA ASN A 251 3.21 -31.36 0.44
C ASN A 251 3.44 -29.84 0.37
N PHE A 252 4.65 -29.41 0.72
CA PHE A 252 4.98 -28.00 0.89
C PHE A 252 5.96 -27.51 -0.18
N LEU A 253 5.71 -26.34 -0.75
CA LEU A 253 6.67 -25.59 -1.55
C LEU A 253 7.24 -24.45 -0.71
N ILE A 254 8.54 -24.49 -0.45
CA ILE A 254 9.24 -23.48 0.34
C ILE A 254 10.17 -22.68 -0.56
N SER A 255 10.23 -21.37 -0.36
CA SER A 255 11.26 -20.50 -0.92
C SER A 255 12.30 -20.13 0.12
N SER A 256 13.57 -20.47 -0.15
CA SER A 256 14.74 -20.00 0.59
C SER A 256 15.41 -18.87 -0.16
N ARG A 257 15.45 -17.68 0.45
CA ARG A 257 16.09 -16.49 -0.13
C ARG A 257 17.60 -16.68 -0.27
N PHE A 258 18.26 -17.23 0.76
CA PHE A 258 19.72 -17.30 0.85
C PHE A 258 20.35 -18.49 0.13
N MET A 259 19.55 -19.45 -0.30
CA MET A 259 19.99 -20.54 -1.18
C MET A 259 19.54 -20.35 -2.64
N SER A 260 18.86 -19.23 -2.95
CA SER A 260 18.28 -18.97 -4.28
C SER A 260 17.47 -20.16 -4.83
N CYS A 261 16.75 -20.84 -3.94
CA CYS A 261 16.20 -22.17 -4.20
C CYS A 261 14.75 -22.27 -3.74
N LEU A 262 13.93 -22.95 -4.54
CA LEU A 262 12.65 -23.51 -4.10
C LEU A 262 12.83 -24.99 -3.74
N ALA A 263 12.17 -25.44 -2.69
CA ALA A 263 12.18 -26.84 -2.28
C ALA A 263 10.76 -27.37 -2.14
N TYR A 264 10.50 -28.53 -2.74
CA TYR A 264 9.25 -29.26 -2.56
C TYR A 264 9.46 -30.39 -1.58
N ILE A 265 8.67 -30.41 -0.51
CA ILE A 265 8.86 -31.25 0.67
C ILE A 265 7.64 -32.12 0.88
N ASP A 266 7.89 -33.40 1.16
CA ASP A 266 6.86 -34.35 1.53
C ASP A 266 6.27 -33.99 2.89
N GLY A 267 4.97 -33.70 2.94
CA GLY A 267 4.30 -33.22 4.15
C GLY A 267 4.03 -34.29 5.20
N ARG A 268 4.50 -35.53 5.00
CA ARG A 268 4.38 -36.62 5.99
C ARG A 268 5.72 -36.96 6.61
N THR A 269 6.78 -36.92 5.81
CA THR A 269 8.13 -37.32 6.22
C THR A 269 9.05 -36.13 6.47
N GLY A 270 8.76 -34.96 5.89
CA GLY A 270 9.66 -33.81 5.88
C GLY A 270 10.78 -33.92 4.84
N ASP A 271 10.86 -35.03 4.10
CA ASP A 271 11.91 -35.26 3.11
C ASP A 271 11.78 -34.32 1.91
N ILE A 272 12.93 -33.86 1.40
CA ILE A 272 12.99 -33.05 0.19
C ILE A 272 12.74 -33.97 -1.02
N ILE A 273 11.69 -33.67 -1.78
CA ILE A 273 11.33 -34.38 -3.01
C ILE A 273 12.18 -33.85 -4.18
N TRP A 274 12.25 -32.53 -4.34
CA TRP A 274 13.08 -31.88 -5.34
C TRP A 274 13.44 -30.44 -4.94
N LYS A 275 14.45 -29.89 -5.62
CA LYS A 275 14.89 -28.50 -5.53
C LYS A 275 14.89 -27.85 -6.92
N LEU A 276 14.46 -26.60 -7.01
CA LEU A 276 14.57 -25.77 -8.21
C LEU A 276 15.47 -24.55 -7.92
N GLY A 277 16.47 -24.33 -8.76
CA GLY A 277 17.45 -23.26 -8.57
C GLY A 277 18.55 -23.63 -7.57
N GLY A 278 19.31 -22.61 -7.14
CA GLY A 278 20.44 -22.76 -6.22
C GLY A 278 21.53 -23.74 -6.69
N LYS A 279 22.38 -24.16 -5.75
CA LYS A 279 23.52 -25.06 -6.03
C LYS A 279 23.10 -26.48 -6.39
N LEU A 280 21.93 -26.94 -5.93
CA LEU A 280 21.47 -28.33 -6.04
C LEU A 280 20.16 -28.45 -6.83
N ASN A 281 20.06 -27.76 -7.95
CA ASN A 281 18.90 -27.82 -8.84
C ASN A 281 18.64 -29.25 -9.37
N SER A 282 17.38 -29.69 -9.30
CA SER A 282 16.96 -31.04 -9.72
C SER A 282 16.47 -31.11 -11.17
N PHE A 283 16.27 -29.97 -11.84
CA PHE A 283 15.59 -29.90 -13.14
C PHE A 283 16.51 -29.52 -14.29
N VAL A 284 16.30 -30.10 -15.46
CA VAL A 284 16.83 -29.55 -16.72
C VAL A 284 15.94 -28.38 -17.15
N ASP A 285 16.50 -27.18 -17.25
CA ASP A 285 15.79 -25.99 -17.73
C ASP A 285 15.74 -25.98 -19.27
N LEU A 286 14.53 -26.07 -19.83
CA LEU A 286 14.26 -26.06 -21.27
C LEU A 286 14.17 -24.64 -21.85
N SER A 287 14.39 -23.61 -21.03
CA SER A 287 14.33 -22.19 -21.35
C SER A 287 15.66 -21.48 -21.08
N GLU A 288 16.77 -22.21 -21.25
CA GLU A 288 18.14 -21.66 -21.19
C GLU A 288 18.47 -20.95 -19.86
N GLY A 289 17.88 -21.43 -18.76
CA GLY A 289 18.08 -20.89 -17.41
C GLY A 289 17.04 -19.85 -17.01
N ALA A 290 16.14 -19.42 -17.90
CA ALA A 290 15.15 -18.40 -17.57
C ALA A 290 14.13 -18.86 -16.49
N ALA A 291 13.93 -20.17 -16.31
CA ALA A 291 13.01 -20.72 -15.31
C ALA A 291 13.72 -21.11 -14.00
N SER A 292 15.01 -21.45 -14.04
CA SER A 292 15.75 -21.94 -12.86
C SER A 292 16.80 -20.97 -12.30
N ASN A 293 17.27 -19.99 -13.08
CA ASN A 293 18.26 -18.99 -12.63
C ASN A 293 17.59 -17.84 -11.86
N ILE A 294 16.90 -18.21 -10.79
CA ILE A 294 16.27 -17.29 -9.83
C ILE A 294 17.28 -16.93 -8.75
N SER A 295 17.16 -15.75 -8.14
CA SER A 295 17.96 -15.43 -6.96
C SER A 295 17.27 -14.45 -6.02
N TRP A 296 17.47 -14.65 -4.72
CA TRP A 296 16.87 -13.84 -3.65
C TRP A 296 15.34 -13.77 -3.72
N GLN A 297 14.72 -14.76 -4.38
CA GLN A 297 13.32 -14.78 -4.81
C GLN A 297 12.33 -14.83 -3.65
N HIS A 298 11.11 -14.34 -3.89
CA HIS A 298 9.99 -14.33 -2.95
C HIS A 298 8.72 -14.93 -3.57
N HIS A 299 7.76 -15.24 -2.69
CA HIS A 299 6.37 -15.54 -3.03
C HIS A 299 6.20 -16.64 -4.10
N ALA A 300 6.81 -17.79 -3.85
CA ALA A 300 6.60 -18.98 -4.67
C ALA A 300 5.20 -19.57 -4.38
N ARG A 301 4.40 -19.79 -5.42
CA ARG A 301 3.02 -20.33 -5.32
C ARG A 301 2.74 -21.36 -6.39
N PHE A 302 2.06 -22.43 -6.00
CA PHE A 302 1.42 -23.33 -6.95
C PHE A 302 0.27 -22.61 -7.66
N GLN A 303 0.09 -22.90 -8.94
CA GLN A 303 -0.98 -22.37 -9.77
C GLN A 303 -1.83 -23.54 -10.29
N LYS A 304 -2.55 -24.18 -9.36
CA LYS A 304 -3.26 -25.44 -9.60
C LYS A 304 -4.22 -25.42 -10.80
N ASP A 305 -4.84 -24.28 -11.07
CA ASP A 305 -5.78 -24.12 -12.19
C ASP A 305 -5.10 -24.24 -13.56
N TYR A 306 -3.77 -24.27 -13.56
CA TYR A 306 -2.91 -24.39 -14.73
C TYR A 306 -2.08 -25.68 -14.75
N ASP A 307 -2.28 -26.56 -13.78
CA ASP A 307 -1.66 -27.88 -13.78
C ASP A 307 -2.24 -28.70 -14.95
N THR A 308 -1.40 -29.54 -15.54
CA THR A 308 -1.80 -30.52 -16.54
C THR A 308 -1.68 -31.94 -15.98
N GLU A 309 -1.96 -32.96 -16.79
CA GLU A 309 -1.73 -34.35 -16.37
C GLU A 309 -0.26 -34.64 -16.04
N THR A 310 0.69 -33.86 -16.59
CA THR A 310 2.13 -34.12 -16.50
C THR A 310 2.95 -32.97 -15.93
N THR A 311 2.39 -31.76 -15.83
CA THR A 311 3.13 -30.57 -15.38
C THR A 311 2.37 -29.82 -14.30
N ARG A 312 3.11 -29.27 -13.34
CA ARG A 312 2.60 -28.30 -12.36
C ARG A 312 3.08 -26.91 -12.68
N ALA A 313 2.24 -25.92 -12.45
CA ALA A 313 2.58 -24.53 -12.75
C ALA A 313 2.90 -23.77 -11.45
N ILE A 314 3.94 -22.93 -11.47
CA ILE A 314 4.42 -22.17 -10.29
C ILE A 314 4.66 -20.72 -10.68
N THR A 315 4.27 -19.78 -9.81
CA THR A 315 4.68 -18.37 -9.92
C THR A 315 5.73 -18.00 -8.89
N ILE A 316 6.65 -17.11 -9.25
CA ILE A 316 7.76 -16.67 -8.41
C ILE A 316 7.97 -15.16 -8.62
N PHE A 317 8.21 -14.41 -7.55
CA PHE A 317 8.79 -13.08 -7.67
C PHE A 317 10.33 -13.19 -7.59
N ASP A 318 11.01 -13.05 -8.72
CA ASP A 318 12.46 -13.13 -8.79
C ASP A 318 13.06 -11.74 -8.56
N ASN A 319 13.56 -11.52 -7.35
CA ASN A 319 14.17 -10.27 -6.93
C ASN A 319 15.42 -9.96 -7.74
N SER A 320 16.25 -10.97 -8.01
CA SER A 320 17.50 -10.89 -8.78
C SER A 320 18.54 -9.89 -8.24
N SER A 321 18.35 -9.43 -7.00
CA SER A 321 19.20 -8.47 -6.31
C SER A 321 19.13 -8.72 -4.81
N ARG A 322 20.25 -8.46 -4.12
CA ARG A 322 20.32 -8.45 -2.65
C ARG A 322 20.56 -7.05 -2.09
N GLY A 323 20.63 -6.03 -2.94
CA GLY A 323 20.98 -4.66 -2.55
C GLY A 323 22.47 -4.38 -2.62
N LYS A 324 22.93 -3.44 -1.78
CA LYS A 324 24.31 -2.94 -1.75
C LYS A 324 25.33 -4.09 -1.76
N GLY A 325 26.27 -4.06 -2.70
CA GLY A 325 27.31 -5.09 -2.83
C GLY A 325 26.92 -6.34 -3.64
N ALA A 326 25.81 -6.30 -4.40
CA ALA A 326 25.50 -7.26 -5.46
C ALA A 326 25.11 -6.55 -6.76
N PRO A 327 25.12 -7.26 -7.91
CA PRO A 327 24.54 -6.74 -9.15
C PRO A 327 23.08 -6.34 -8.95
N GLU A 328 22.74 -5.12 -9.38
CA GLU A 328 21.37 -4.61 -9.39
C GLU A 328 20.68 -5.03 -10.70
N ASN A 329 20.18 -6.27 -10.74
CA ASN A 329 19.34 -6.70 -11.84
C ASN A 329 17.88 -6.29 -11.58
N PRO A 330 17.11 -5.92 -12.61
CA PRO A 330 15.70 -5.65 -12.45
C PRO A 330 14.95 -6.91 -11.98
N SER A 331 13.99 -6.74 -11.08
CA SER A 331 13.14 -7.82 -10.61
C SER A 331 12.08 -8.17 -11.65
N ARG A 332 11.63 -9.43 -11.65
CA ARG A 332 10.61 -9.95 -12.57
C ARG A 332 9.62 -10.86 -11.88
N GLY A 333 8.38 -10.88 -12.38
CA GLY A 333 7.47 -11.98 -12.10
C GLY A 333 7.76 -13.14 -13.06
N LEU A 334 7.77 -14.37 -12.55
CA LEU A 334 7.92 -15.58 -13.33
C LEU A 334 6.66 -16.43 -13.21
N PHE A 335 6.28 -17.06 -14.31
CA PHE A 335 5.37 -18.19 -14.37
C PHE A 335 6.10 -19.32 -15.08
N ILE A 336 6.29 -20.45 -14.40
CA ILE A 336 7.03 -21.60 -14.88
C ILE A 336 6.20 -22.87 -14.81
N ASP A 337 6.58 -23.85 -15.62
CA ASP A 337 6.04 -25.20 -15.63
C ASP A 337 7.10 -26.20 -15.18
N ILE A 338 6.73 -27.11 -14.28
CA ILE A 338 7.57 -28.17 -13.75
C ILE A 338 7.00 -29.54 -14.14
N ASP A 339 7.81 -30.38 -14.76
CA ASP A 339 7.53 -31.79 -15.01
C ASP A 339 8.36 -32.66 -14.06
N GLU A 340 7.70 -33.26 -13.07
CA GLU A 340 8.33 -34.15 -12.08
C GLU A 340 8.67 -35.54 -12.60
N THR A 341 8.09 -35.95 -13.73
CA THR A 341 8.36 -37.26 -14.33
C THR A 341 9.66 -37.20 -15.13
N ASN A 342 9.81 -36.15 -15.94
CA ASN A 342 10.99 -35.93 -16.78
C ASN A 342 12.07 -35.12 -16.07
N MET A 343 11.77 -34.55 -14.89
CA MET A 343 12.64 -33.62 -14.17
C MET A 343 13.10 -32.47 -15.07
N THR A 344 12.14 -31.85 -15.75
CA THR A 344 12.37 -30.64 -16.57
C THR A 344 11.56 -29.47 -16.06
N THR A 345 12.09 -28.26 -16.25
CA THR A 345 11.37 -27.00 -16.01
C THR A 345 11.40 -26.14 -17.27
N SER A 346 10.37 -25.33 -17.49
CA SER A 346 10.32 -24.37 -18.60
C SER A 346 9.64 -23.09 -18.19
N LEU A 347 10.11 -21.98 -18.76
CA LEU A 347 9.49 -20.69 -18.62
C LEU A 347 8.18 -20.67 -19.43
N ARG A 348 7.08 -20.34 -18.76
CA ARG A 348 5.80 -20.08 -19.41
C ARG A 348 5.67 -18.61 -19.77
N GLN A 349 5.98 -17.73 -18.82
CA GLN A 349 5.90 -16.28 -19.02
C GLN A 349 6.78 -15.50 -18.03
N GLU A 350 7.28 -14.35 -18.46
CA GLU A 350 7.90 -13.33 -17.61
C GLU A 350 7.05 -12.06 -17.57
N TYR A 351 7.08 -11.37 -16.43
CA TYR A 351 6.39 -10.10 -16.21
C TYR A 351 7.43 -9.05 -15.82
N TRP A 352 7.83 -8.25 -16.82
CA TRP A 352 8.82 -7.20 -16.68
C TRP A 352 8.14 -5.84 -16.54
N ASN A 353 8.51 -5.09 -15.50
CA ASN A 353 8.10 -3.69 -15.42
C ASN A 353 8.75 -2.87 -16.53
N ARG A 354 8.05 -1.85 -17.02
CA ARG A 354 8.59 -0.88 -17.98
C ARG A 354 9.77 -0.09 -17.41
N LEU A 355 9.70 0.28 -16.13
CA LEU A 355 10.82 0.79 -15.38
C LEU A 355 11.61 -0.40 -14.82
N PRO A 356 12.94 -0.45 -14.94
CA PRO A 356 13.75 -1.57 -14.46
C PRO A 356 13.86 -1.56 -12.92
N ILE A 357 12.76 -1.79 -12.21
CA ILE A 357 12.69 -1.76 -10.75
C ILE A 357 13.48 -2.95 -10.18
N SER A 358 14.56 -2.65 -9.45
CA SER A 358 15.36 -3.64 -8.71
C SER A 358 14.92 -3.69 -7.25
N SER A 359 14.14 -4.70 -6.88
CA SER A 359 13.66 -4.89 -5.51
C SER A 359 14.58 -5.87 -4.81
N GLN A 360 15.44 -5.36 -3.91
CA GLN A 360 16.40 -6.19 -3.17
C GLN A 360 15.75 -7.25 -2.26
N SER A 361 14.45 -7.10 -1.97
CA SER A 361 13.68 -8.03 -1.16
C SER A 361 12.17 -7.87 -1.30
N GLN A 362 11.43 -8.79 -0.67
CA GLN A 362 9.97 -8.80 -0.60
C GLN A 362 9.35 -8.93 -2.00
N GLY A 363 8.05 -8.65 -2.12
CA GLY A 363 7.33 -8.67 -3.38
C GLY A 363 6.47 -9.91 -3.55
N SER A 364 5.59 -9.85 -4.54
CA SER A 364 4.59 -10.89 -4.81
C SER A 364 4.23 -10.96 -6.28
N VAL A 365 3.91 -12.17 -6.72
CA VAL A 365 3.18 -12.44 -7.97
C VAL A 365 1.85 -13.11 -7.61
N GLN A 366 0.75 -12.57 -8.09
CA GLN A 366 -0.60 -13.13 -7.92
C GLN A 366 -1.28 -13.24 -9.28
N VAL A 367 -1.68 -14.45 -9.66
CA VAL A 367 -2.61 -14.67 -10.78
C VAL A 367 -4.02 -14.36 -10.29
N LEU A 368 -4.75 -13.55 -11.03
CA LEU A 368 -6.12 -13.12 -10.71
C LEU A 368 -7.15 -13.96 -11.45
N ASP A 369 -8.38 -14.03 -10.94
CA ASP A 369 -9.49 -14.82 -11.53
C ASP A 369 -9.81 -14.48 -13.00
N ASN A 370 -9.47 -13.27 -13.43
CA ASN A 370 -9.65 -12.83 -14.83
C ASN A 370 -8.46 -13.20 -15.74
N GLY A 371 -7.45 -13.89 -15.22
CA GLY A 371 -6.22 -14.28 -15.91
C GLY A 371 -5.12 -13.20 -15.93
N ASN A 372 -5.39 -12.00 -15.39
CA ASN A 372 -4.34 -11.00 -15.23
C ASN A 372 -3.35 -11.42 -14.13
N VAL A 373 -2.16 -10.84 -14.16
CA VAL A 373 -1.11 -11.10 -13.18
C VAL A 373 -0.72 -9.80 -12.48
N LEU A 374 -0.89 -9.76 -11.17
CA LEU A 374 -0.46 -8.64 -10.32
C LEU A 374 0.95 -8.92 -9.77
N VAL A 375 1.86 -7.99 -10.01
CA VAL A 375 3.22 -8.00 -9.47
C VAL A 375 3.38 -6.82 -8.50
N GLY A 376 3.61 -7.11 -7.22
CA GLY A 376 3.97 -6.13 -6.20
C GLY A 376 5.48 -6.09 -5.98
N TYR A 377 6.07 -4.90 -5.94
CA TYR A 377 7.54 -4.72 -5.88
C TYR A 377 8.09 -4.59 -4.45
N GLY A 378 7.29 -4.92 -3.42
CA GLY A 378 7.81 -5.15 -2.07
C GLY A 378 8.52 -3.93 -1.46
N TYR A 379 9.85 -4.00 -1.46
CA TYR A 379 10.77 -2.94 -1.04
C TYR A 379 10.60 -1.61 -1.81
N ASN A 380 10.01 -1.65 -3.01
CA ASN A 380 9.68 -0.47 -3.78
C ASN A 380 8.19 -0.20 -3.77
N ALA A 381 7.79 1.07 -3.62
CA ALA A 381 6.42 1.49 -3.41
C ALA A 381 5.56 1.48 -4.71
N ALA A 382 5.53 0.34 -5.39
CA ALA A 382 4.85 0.15 -6.66
C ALA A 382 4.19 -1.24 -6.79
N TRP A 383 3.22 -1.32 -7.70
CA TRP A 383 2.76 -2.57 -8.29
C TRP A 383 2.37 -2.39 -9.76
N THR A 384 2.33 -3.49 -10.48
CA THR A 384 1.92 -3.54 -11.89
C THR A 384 0.95 -4.70 -12.09
N GLU A 385 -0.17 -4.44 -12.76
CA GLU A 385 -1.06 -5.48 -13.24
C GLU A 385 -0.80 -5.69 -14.73
N PHE A 386 -0.53 -6.94 -15.10
CA PHE A 386 -0.24 -7.40 -16.44
C PHE A 386 -1.41 -8.25 -16.97
N SER A 387 -1.57 -8.30 -18.29
CA SER A 387 -2.31 -9.38 -18.92
C SER A 387 -1.56 -10.71 -18.76
N SER A 388 -2.23 -11.83 -19.04
CA SER A 388 -1.60 -13.16 -18.99
C SER A 388 -0.38 -13.30 -19.90
N ASP A 389 -0.33 -12.56 -21.01
CA ASP A 389 0.76 -12.53 -21.99
C ASP A 389 1.84 -11.47 -21.70
N GLY A 390 1.79 -10.80 -20.55
CA GLY A 390 2.88 -9.94 -20.07
C GLY A 390 2.78 -8.47 -20.48
N GLU A 391 1.68 -8.03 -21.09
CA GLU A 391 1.46 -6.62 -21.39
C GLU A 391 1.07 -5.84 -20.13
N VAL A 392 1.69 -4.70 -19.90
CA VAL A 392 1.34 -3.81 -18.78
C VAL A 392 -0.07 -3.27 -19.01
N LEU A 393 -0.99 -3.53 -18.06
CA LEU A 393 -2.34 -2.99 -18.07
C LEU A 393 -2.48 -1.79 -17.14
N CYS A 394 -1.92 -1.90 -15.93
CA CYS A 394 -1.91 -0.84 -14.93
C CYS A 394 -0.57 -0.78 -14.22
N GLU A 395 -0.05 0.42 -14.00
CA GLU A 395 1.15 0.66 -13.23
C GLU A 395 0.86 1.77 -12.22
N VAL A 396 1.07 1.47 -10.95
CA VAL A 396 0.65 2.32 -9.83
C VAL A 396 1.77 2.43 -8.82
N HIS A 397 2.07 3.66 -8.42
CA HIS A 397 3.03 3.97 -7.35
C HIS A 397 2.26 4.52 -6.15
N PHE A 398 2.54 4.00 -4.96
CA PHE A 398 1.97 4.46 -3.70
C PHE A 398 2.97 5.23 -2.84
N GLY A 399 4.22 5.37 -3.30
CA GLY A 399 5.23 6.29 -2.77
C GLY A 399 6.02 6.91 -3.93
N SER A 400 6.83 7.93 -3.65
CA SER A 400 7.60 8.62 -4.68
C SER A 400 8.64 7.69 -5.34
N GLU A 401 8.86 7.85 -6.65
CA GLU A 401 9.89 7.09 -7.38
C GLU A 401 11.30 7.47 -6.92
N TYR A 402 11.49 8.72 -6.50
CA TYR A 402 12.73 9.22 -5.91
C TYR A 402 13.14 8.42 -4.66
N ASP A 403 12.16 7.95 -3.88
CA ASP A 403 12.40 7.15 -2.67
C ASP A 403 12.45 5.64 -2.95
N PHE A 404 12.39 5.19 -4.22
CA PHE A 404 12.66 3.79 -4.52
C PHE A 404 14.07 3.42 -4.06
N TYR A 405 14.25 2.16 -3.67
CA TYR A 405 15.51 1.60 -3.17
C TYR A 405 15.97 2.13 -1.78
N THR A 406 15.22 3.05 -1.16
CA THR A 406 15.59 3.64 0.14
C THR A 406 14.91 2.99 1.35
N GLY A 407 13.87 2.17 1.13
CA GLY A 407 13.06 1.61 2.22
C GLY A 407 12.17 2.63 2.96
N GLN A 408 12.07 3.88 2.47
CA GLN A 408 11.25 4.91 3.10
C GLN A 408 9.76 4.57 3.08
N ILE A 409 9.31 3.93 2.00
CA ILE A 409 7.93 3.47 1.76
C ILE A 409 7.98 2.07 1.16
N MET A 410 7.37 1.11 1.83
CA MET A 410 7.32 -0.28 1.41
C MET A 410 5.95 -0.88 1.70
N SER A 411 5.60 -1.96 1.01
CA SER A 411 4.56 -2.89 1.44
C SER A 411 5.07 -4.28 1.11
N TYR A 412 5.09 -5.19 2.09
CA TYR A 412 5.73 -6.51 1.93
C TYR A 412 5.21 -7.26 0.70
N ARG A 413 3.89 -7.22 0.51
CA ARG A 413 3.19 -7.73 -0.67
C ARG A 413 2.06 -6.77 -1.02
N VAL A 414 1.57 -6.89 -2.25
CA VAL A 414 0.32 -6.27 -2.70
C VAL A 414 -0.53 -7.37 -3.31
N PHE A 415 -1.80 -7.41 -2.92
CA PHE A 415 -2.76 -8.39 -3.40
C PHE A 415 -4.02 -7.72 -3.92
N LYS A 416 -4.78 -8.46 -4.73
CA LYS A 416 -6.12 -8.07 -5.15
C LYS A 416 -7.11 -9.15 -4.77
N GLN A 417 -8.18 -8.76 -4.09
CA GLN A 417 -9.18 -9.68 -3.56
C GLN A 417 -10.58 -9.10 -3.65
N ASP A 418 -11.57 -9.98 -3.83
CA ASP A 418 -12.96 -9.64 -3.59
C ASP A 418 -13.27 -9.68 -2.08
N TRP A 419 -13.83 -8.59 -1.57
CA TRP A 419 -14.18 -8.44 -0.15
C TRP A 419 -15.56 -7.83 0.03
N VAL A 420 -16.32 -8.33 1.00
CA VAL A 420 -17.60 -7.75 1.42
C VAL A 420 -17.48 -7.31 2.87
N GLY A 421 -17.41 -6.01 3.10
CA GLY A 421 -17.36 -5.41 4.42
C GLY A 421 -18.71 -4.83 4.84
N ARG A 422 -19.15 -5.23 6.04
CA ARG A 422 -20.40 -4.86 6.71
C ARG A 422 -20.10 -4.42 8.15
N PRO A 423 -19.35 -3.31 8.34
CA PRO A 423 -18.96 -2.86 9.67
C PRO A 423 -20.17 -2.63 10.57
N LEU A 424 -20.06 -3.01 11.85
CA LEU A 424 -21.10 -2.76 12.86
C LEU A 424 -21.08 -1.33 13.41
N THR A 425 -20.05 -0.54 13.09
CA THR A 425 -20.01 0.89 13.44
C THR A 425 -21.08 1.66 12.66
N ASN A 426 -21.42 2.87 13.12
CA ASN A 426 -22.22 3.78 12.31
C ASN A 426 -21.34 4.50 11.26
N PRO A 427 -21.94 5.04 10.18
CA PRO A 427 -21.28 6.04 9.34
C PRO A 427 -20.80 7.23 10.17
N ASP A 428 -19.57 7.67 9.91
CA ASP A 428 -19.00 8.88 10.47
C ASP A 428 -19.41 10.09 9.62
N VAL A 429 -19.75 11.20 10.27
CA VAL A 429 -20.24 12.41 9.59
C VAL A 429 -19.62 13.65 10.17
N ALA A 430 -19.13 14.55 9.30
CA ALA A 430 -18.77 15.91 9.65
C ALA A 430 -19.76 16.89 9.02
N LEU A 431 -20.42 17.69 9.85
CA LEU A 431 -21.33 18.73 9.39
C LEU A 431 -20.61 20.06 9.21
N ALA A 432 -20.88 20.72 8.10
CA ALA A 432 -20.54 22.10 7.83
C ALA A 432 -21.83 22.91 7.60
N GLU A 433 -21.69 24.23 7.40
CA GLU A 433 -22.84 25.13 7.21
C GLU A 433 -23.70 24.75 6.00
N THR A 434 -23.08 24.30 4.91
CA THR A 434 -23.73 24.08 3.61
C THR A 434 -23.66 22.63 3.11
N HIS A 435 -22.96 21.75 3.83
CA HIS A 435 -22.76 20.37 3.41
C HIS A 435 -22.44 19.46 4.59
N ALA A 436 -22.53 18.15 4.35
CA ALA A 436 -22.07 17.11 5.25
C ALA A 436 -21.09 16.21 4.51
N SER A 437 -19.95 15.90 5.12
CA SER A 437 -19.07 14.82 4.67
C SER A 437 -19.43 13.53 5.40
N VAL A 438 -19.56 12.42 4.68
CA VAL A 438 -19.85 11.10 5.26
C VAL A 438 -18.88 10.04 4.75
N SER A 439 -18.41 9.17 5.64
CA SER A 439 -17.67 7.95 5.30
C SER A 439 -18.09 6.79 6.22
N TRP A 440 -17.78 5.56 5.82
CA TRP A 440 -18.04 4.39 6.65
C TRP A 440 -16.95 3.35 6.42
N ASN A 441 -15.98 3.31 7.35
CA ASN A 441 -14.75 2.53 7.22
C ASN A 441 -15.04 1.03 7.01
N GLY A 442 -14.80 0.55 5.79
CA GLY A 442 -15.01 -0.84 5.39
C GLY A 442 -16.42 -1.18 4.89
N ALA A 443 -17.36 -0.24 4.81
CA ALA A 443 -18.69 -0.53 4.28
C ALA A 443 -18.65 -0.60 2.74
N THR A 444 -18.47 -1.81 2.19
CA THR A 444 -18.34 -2.02 0.73
C THR A 444 -19.67 -2.03 0.01
N GLU A 445 -20.77 -2.32 0.72
CA GLU A 445 -22.10 -2.50 0.12
C GLU A 445 -22.87 -1.18 -0.07
N VAL A 446 -22.39 -0.06 0.47
CA VAL A 446 -23.09 1.23 0.35
C VAL A 446 -22.99 1.73 -1.08
N ALA A 447 -24.13 1.87 -1.74
CA ALA A 447 -24.24 2.44 -3.09
C ALA A 447 -24.78 3.87 -3.07
N THR A 448 -25.61 4.22 -2.09
CA THR A 448 -26.29 5.52 -2.01
C THR A 448 -26.35 6.03 -0.58
N TRP A 449 -26.12 7.32 -0.40
CA TRP A 449 -26.34 8.04 0.85
C TRP A 449 -27.64 8.83 0.78
N VAL A 450 -28.46 8.75 1.82
CA VAL A 450 -29.70 9.51 1.96
C VAL A 450 -29.59 10.45 3.15
N LEU A 451 -29.76 11.74 2.90
CA LEU A 451 -29.89 12.75 3.94
C LEU A 451 -31.35 12.82 4.40
N GLN A 452 -31.55 12.68 5.71
CA GLN A 452 -32.84 12.79 6.36
C GLN A 452 -32.84 13.91 7.39
N GLY A 453 -34.00 14.51 7.62
CA GLY A 453 -34.19 15.60 8.57
C GLY A 453 -35.32 15.35 9.55
N ALA A 454 -35.19 15.89 10.76
CA ALA A 454 -36.26 15.97 11.74
C ALA A 454 -36.38 17.39 12.31
N PHE A 455 -37.62 17.81 12.57
CA PHE A 455 -37.89 19.08 13.23
C PHE A 455 -37.46 19.01 14.71
N ALA A 456 -36.88 20.10 15.23
CA ALA A 456 -36.79 20.26 16.67
C ALA A 456 -38.20 20.41 17.23
N GLN A 457 -38.56 19.58 18.21
CA GLN A 457 -39.86 19.62 18.88
C GLN A 457 -40.19 21.05 19.33
N GLN A 458 -41.27 21.65 18.81
CA GLN A 458 -41.82 22.89 19.35
C GLN A 458 -42.82 22.56 20.47
N ASN A 459 -42.65 23.21 21.62
CA ASN A 459 -43.35 23.05 22.89
C ASN A 459 -44.82 22.57 22.84
N GLY A 460 -45.14 21.55 23.66
CA GLY A 460 -46.53 21.32 24.08
C GLY A 460 -46.81 20.08 24.91
N THR A 461 -46.06 18.99 24.76
CA THR A 461 -46.24 17.81 25.63
C THR A 461 -44.94 17.04 25.71
N VAL A 462 -44.38 16.98 26.91
CA VAL A 462 -43.11 16.34 27.23
C VAL A 462 -43.17 14.87 26.83
N ARG A 463 -42.54 14.50 25.72
CA ARG A 463 -41.87 13.20 25.64
C ARG A 463 -40.39 13.47 25.87
N ARG A 464 -40.00 13.20 27.11
CA ARG A 464 -38.61 13.11 27.55
C ARG A 464 -37.88 12.21 26.56
N PHE A 465 -36.82 12.70 25.91
CA PHE A 465 -35.86 11.85 25.22
C PHE A 465 -35.17 11.00 26.29
N VAL A 466 -35.78 9.86 26.62
CA VAL A 466 -35.06 8.78 27.26
C VAL A 466 -34.37 8.07 26.12
N TYR A 467 -33.04 7.97 26.17
CA TYR A 467 -32.31 6.97 25.41
C TYR A 467 -32.88 5.61 25.81
N VAL A 468 -33.89 5.14 25.08
CA VAL A 468 -34.41 3.78 25.13
C VAL A 468 -34.32 3.28 23.72
N GLU A 469 -33.74 2.09 23.59
CA GLU A 469 -33.83 1.25 22.40
C GLU A 469 -35.23 1.37 21.77
N GLU A 470 -35.26 1.55 20.45
CA GLU A 470 -36.43 1.80 19.59
C GLU A 470 -36.77 3.28 19.29
N MET A 471 -36.14 3.80 18.23
CA MET A 471 -36.56 5.00 17.48
C MET A 471 -37.97 4.82 16.86
N LYS A 472 -39.03 4.82 17.67
CA LYS A 472 -40.42 4.68 17.21
C LYS A 472 -41.18 6.01 17.05
N ASP A 473 -40.62 7.15 17.47
CA ASP A 473 -41.36 8.42 17.57
C ASP A 473 -40.71 9.64 16.87
N VAL A 474 -39.64 9.48 16.09
CA VAL A 474 -39.06 10.59 15.29
C VAL A 474 -39.42 10.40 13.82
N GLU A 475 -40.33 11.24 13.32
CA GLU A 475 -40.63 11.31 11.89
C GLU A 475 -39.41 11.93 11.17
N LEU A 476 -38.76 11.12 10.34
CA LEU A 476 -37.58 11.51 9.56
C LEU A 476 -38.01 11.70 8.11
N ASP A 477 -37.93 12.94 7.65
CA ASP A 477 -38.25 13.30 6.29
C ASP A 477 -37.04 13.07 5.38
N PHE A 478 -37.31 12.56 4.18
CA PHE A 478 -36.33 12.51 3.11
C PHE A 478 -35.99 13.93 2.64
N ILE A 479 -34.70 14.26 2.61
CA ILE A 479 -34.23 15.54 2.05
C ILE A 479 -33.70 15.30 0.64
N LEU A 480 -32.69 14.43 0.50
CA LEU A 480 -32.07 14.11 -0.79
C LEU A 480 -31.26 12.80 -0.73
N ALA A 481 -30.93 12.25 -1.89
CA ALA A 481 -30.04 11.10 -2.04
C ALA A 481 -28.89 11.42 -2.99
N VAL A 482 -27.69 10.92 -2.70
CA VAL A 482 -26.51 11.00 -3.57
C VAL A 482 -25.84 9.64 -3.70
N PRO A 483 -25.29 9.29 -4.88
CA PRO A 483 -24.48 8.09 -5.01
C PRO A 483 -23.21 8.19 -4.14
N LYS A 484 -22.75 7.06 -3.60
CA LYS A 484 -21.45 7.00 -2.92
C LYS A 484 -20.33 7.26 -3.93
N THR A 485 -19.37 8.09 -3.56
CA THR A 485 -18.13 8.34 -4.31
C THR A 485 -16.93 8.16 -3.40
N GLY A 486 -15.90 7.42 -3.84
CA GLY A 486 -14.66 7.22 -3.06
C GLY A 486 -14.91 6.69 -1.64
N PHE A 487 -14.00 6.98 -0.71
CA PHE A 487 -14.16 6.72 0.73
C PHE A 487 -15.18 7.67 1.36
N GLU A 488 -15.01 8.97 1.13
CA GLU A 488 -15.83 10.05 1.67
C GLU A 488 -16.71 10.67 0.58
N THR A 489 -17.97 10.94 0.92
CA THR A 489 -18.92 11.60 0.03
C THR A 489 -19.37 12.92 0.64
N VAL A 490 -19.31 14.00 -0.13
CA VAL A 490 -19.91 15.29 0.26
C VAL A 490 -21.37 15.33 -0.17
N ILE A 491 -22.25 15.64 0.78
CA ILE A 491 -23.69 15.82 0.59
C ILE A 491 -24.02 17.30 0.82
N ASN A 492 -24.40 18.02 -0.24
CA ASN A 492 -24.80 19.43 -0.12
C ASN A 492 -26.15 19.54 0.59
N ILE A 493 -26.23 20.29 1.68
CA ILE A 493 -27.47 20.52 2.43
C ILE A 493 -28.23 21.66 1.76
N PRO A 494 -29.53 21.51 1.44
CA PRO A 494 -30.32 22.58 0.83
C PRO A 494 -30.31 23.87 1.68
N PRO A 495 -30.10 25.06 1.10
CA PRO A 495 -30.04 26.34 1.83
C PRO A 495 -31.34 26.73 2.58
N ASP A 496 -32.44 26.06 2.26
CA ASP A 496 -33.77 26.20 2.85
C ASP A 496 -34.19 24.97 3.66
N CYS A 497 -33.25 24.09 3.99
CA CYS A 497 -33.48 22.93 4.84
C CYS A 497 -34.14 23.37 6.17
N PRO A 498 -35.38 22.95 6.46
CA PRO A 498 -36.12 23.45 7.61
C PRO A 498 -35.83 22.67 8.90
N TYR A 499 -35.05 21.59 8.81
CA TYR A 499 -34.80 20.64 9.88
C TYR A 499 -33.69 21.13 10.81
N ARG A 500 -33.74 20.71 12.08
CA ARG A 500 -32.72 21.03 13.10
C ARG A 500 -31.86 19.84 13.47
N LYS A 501 -32.33 18.65 13.13
CA LYS A 501 -31.61 17.40 13.30
C LYS A 501 -31.45 16.76 11.93
N LEU A 502 -30.23 16.36 11.61
CA LEU A 502 -29.90 15.66 10.38
C LEU A 502 -29.37 14.25 10.69
N ARG A 503 -29.59 13.33 9.77
CA ARG A 503 -29.06 11.97 9.78
C ARG A 503 -28.72 11.54 8.37
N ILE A 504 -27.67 10.74 8.20
CA ILE A 504 -27.31 10.17 6.90
C ILE A 504 -27.48 8.64 6.96
N VAL A 505 -28.18 8.09 5.97
CA VAL A 505 -28.47 6.67 5.84
C VAL A 505 -27.69 6.09 4.66
N GLY A 506 -27.03 4.96 4.87
CA GLY A 506 -26.41 4.17 3.81
C GLY A 506 -27.39 3.13 3.27
N LEU A 507 -27.55 3.12 1.94
CA LEU A 507 -28.37 2.15 1.22
C LEU A 507 -27.51 1.29 0.28
N ASP A 508 -27.89 0.04 0.09
CA ASP A 508 -27.30 -0.84 -0.91
C ASP A 508 -27.77 -0.52 -2.33
N LYS A 509 -27.23 -1.25 -3.33
CA LYS A 509 -27.56 -1.09 -4.76
C LYS A 509 -29.03 -1.35 -5.12
N THR A 510 -29.79 -2.02 -4.23
CA THR A 510 -31.22 -2.31 -4.39
C THR A 510 -32.11 -1.32 -3.62
N GLY A 511 -31.50 -0.39 -2.87
CA GLY A 511 -32.21 0.54 -1.98
C GLY A 511 -32.47 -0.04 -0.58
N GLY A 512 -31.87 -1.18 -0.24
CA GLY A 512 -31.97 -1.79 1.08
C GLY A 512 -31.21 -0.97 2.14
N TYR A 513 -31.78 -0.86 3.34
CA TYR A 513 -31.16 -0.16 4.47
C TYR A 513 -29.97 -0.95 5.02
N LEU A 514 -28.80 -0.31 5.11
CA LEU A 514 -27.58 -0.91 5.69
C LEU A 514 -27.28 -0.39 7.10
N GLY A 515 -27.52 0.89 7.33
CA GLY A 515 -27.20 1.55 8.59
C GLY A 515 -27.25 3.06 8.40
N ALA A 516 -27.04 3.81 9.48
CA ALA A 516 -27.15 5.25 9.43
C ALA A 516 -26.46 5.93 10.61
N SER A 517 -26.01 7.16 10.40
CA SER A 517 -25.35 7.97 11.42
C SER A 517 -26.28 8.17 12.64
N PRO A 518 -25.73 8.62 13.78
CA PRO A 518 -26.53 9.26 14.82
C PRO A 518 -27.29 10.48 14.28
N LEU A 519 -28.33 10.90 15.01
CA LEU A 519 -28.96 12.21 14.78
C LEU A 519 -28.03 13.31 15.26
N MET A 520 -27.75 14.27 14.39
CA MET A 520 -26.81 15.37 14.63
C MET A 520 -27.56 16.69 14.67
N ASP A 521 -27.18 17.59 15.57
CA ASP A 521 -27.66 18.98 15.55
C ASP A 521 -27.13 19.72 14.32
N TRP A 522 -28.03 20.39 13.61
CA TRP A 522 -27.68 21.27 12.50
C TRP A 522 -28.30 22.64 12.75
N ASP A 523 -27.42 23.61 12.99
CA ASP A 523 -27.82 24.99 13.16
C ASP A 523 -27.91 25.70 11.82
N ASP A 524 -29.12 26.20 11.54
CA ASP A 524 -29.42 27.03 10.38
C ASP A 524 -28.38 28.16 10.23
N PRO A 525 -27.62 28.21 9.13
CA PRO A 525 -26.65 29.27 8.87
C PRO A 525 -27.25 30.68 8.94
N LYS A 526 -28.56 30.83 8.66
CA LYS A 526 -29.27 32.11 8.75
C LYS A 526 -29.47 32.59 10.18
N LYS A 527 -29.39 31.71 11.19
CA LYS A 527 -29.45 32.09 12.61
C LYS A 527 -28.08 32.47 13.19
N LEU A 528 -26.99 31.93 12.65
CA LEU A 528 -25.62 32.34 13.01
C LEU A 528 -25.27 33.76 12.51
N GLY A 529 -25.98 34.25 11.49
CA GLY A 529 -25.90 35.65 11.02
C GLY A 529 -26.77 36.66 11.80
N LEU A 530 -27.41 36.27 12.92
CA LEU A 530 -28.30 37.13 13.72
C LEU A 530 -27.78 37.45 15.13
N GLU A 531 -26.66 36.87 15.55
CA GLU A 531 -25.87 37.44 16.65
C GLU A 531 -24.79 38.35 16.09
N VAL A 532 -25.24 39.48 15.52
CA VAL A 532 -24.41 40.68 15.63
C VAL A 532 -24.38 41.00 17.11
N ALA A 533 -23.29 40.65 17.78
CA ALA A 533 -22.98 41.22 19.08
C ALA A 533 -22.88 42.73 18.90
N VAL A 534 -24.00 43.43 19.13
CA VAL A 534 -24.00 44.86 19.41
C VAL A 534 -23.36 45.00 20.77
N TYR A 535 -22.03 45.13 20.77
CA TYR A 535 -21.33 45.72 21.90
C TYR A 535 -21.71 47.20 21.92
N ASP A 536 -22.72 47.52 22.72
CA ASP A 536 -22.89 48.87 23.24
C ASP A 536 -21.66 49.13 24.12
N GLY A 537 -20.95 50.21 23.80
CA GLY A 537 -19.64 50.49 24.36
C GLY A 537 -19.68 50.74 25.86
N GLU A 538 -18.62 50.29 26.54
CA GLU A 538 -17.75 51.08 27.42
C GLU A 538 -16.80 50.08 28.09
N ASP A 539 -15.57 50.02 27.58
CA ASP A 539 -14.36 50.24 28.38
C ASP A 539 -13.12 50.06 27.51
N GLU A 540 -12.33 51.12 27.49
CA GLU A 540 -11.04 51.23 26.84
C GLU A 540 -10.02 50.29 27.50
N ASP A 541 -9.26 49.55 26.71
CA ASP A 541 -7.80 49.54 26.86
C ASP A 541 -7.13 48.96 25.60
N GLU A 542 -6.32 49.82 24.96
CA GLU A 542 -5.58 49.57 23.74
C GLU A 542 -4.35 48.68 23.98
N MET A 543 -4.13 47.70 23.10
CA MET A 543 -2.76 47.30 22.72
C MET A 543 -2.60 47.46 21.20
N LYS A 544 -2.18 48.66 20.80
CA LYS A 544 -1.83 49.01 19.41
C LYS A 544 -0.51 48.36 18.99
N VAL A 545 -0.55 47.52 17.95
CA VAL A 545 0.64 47.21 17.15
C VAL A 545 0.83 48.32 16.13
N HIS A 546 1.93 49.07 16.26
CA HIS A 546 2.26 50.20 15.40
C HIS A 546 3.06 49.72 14.18
N ILE A 547 2.46 49.73 12.99
CA ILE A 547 3.17 49.53 11.71
C ILE A 547 3.54 50.92 11.17
N PRO A 548 4.83 51.26 11.00
CA PRO A 548 5.24 52.57 10.52
C PRO A 548 4.74 52.84 9.09
N PRO A 549 4.22 54.05 8.79
CA PRO A 549 3.73 54.42 7.44
C PRO A 549 4.75 54.22 6.31
N ALA A 550 6.05 54.24 6.63
CA ALA A 550 7.13 54.01 5.66
C ALA A 550 7.09 52.61 5.00
N LEU A 551 6.58 51.59 5.71
CA LEU A 551 6.51 50.21 5.18
C LEU A 551 5.37 50.02 4.16
N MET A 552 4.26 50.75 4.32
CA MET A 552 3.12 50.71 3.40
C MET A 552 3.43 51.44 2.08
N PHE A 553 4.25 52.49 2.12
CA PHE A 553 4.70 53.19 0.90
C PHE A 553 5.77 52.39 0.11
N GLY A 554 6.58 51.56 0.78
CA GLY A 554 7.60 50.72 0.13
C GLY A 554 7.00 49.62 -0.76
N MET A 555 5.97 48.91 -0.29
CA MET A 555 5.32 47.84 -1.06
C MET A 555 4.55 48.34 -2.30
N GLY A 556 3.94 49.53 -2.21
CA GLY A 556 3.25 50.17 -3.34
C GLY A 556 4.21 50.64 -4.44
N PHE A 557 5.41 51.09 -4.08
CA PHE A 557 6.40 51.56 -5.06
C PHE A 557 7.07 50.42 -5.82
N VAL A 558 7.35 49.29 -5.16
CA VAL A 558 7.94 48.10 -5.80
C VAL A 558 6.98 47.46 -6.82
N THR A 559 5.69 47.38 -6.49
CA THR A 559 4.67 46.82 -7.39
C THR A 559 4.41 47.72 -8.60
N ALA A 560 4.36 49.04 -8.42
CA ALA A 560 4.21 49.98 -9.53
C ALA A 560 5.42 49.99 -10.47
N THR A 561 6.64 49.86 -9.92
CA THR A 561 7.88 49.86 -10.72
C THR A 561 8.01 48.57 -11.54
N ALA A 562 7.61 47.42 -10.99
CA ALA A 562 7.58 46.15 -11.70
C ALA A 562 6.61 46.16 -12.90
N VAL A 563 5.41 46.74 -12.73
CA VAL A 563 4.41 46.85 -13.80
C VAL A 563 4.90 47.75 -14.93
N VAL A 564 5.56 48.88 -14.61
CA VAL A 564 6.13 49.79 -15.62
C VAL A 564 7.29 49.15 -16.37
N LEU A 565 8.16 48.41 -15.69
CA LEU A 565 9.26 47.67 -16.34
C LEU A 565 8.76 46.57 -17.27
N CYS A 566 7.72 45.82 -16.88
CA CYS A 566 7.08 44.84 -17.75
C CYS A 566 6.43 45.49 -18.98
N ALA A 567 5.77 46.64 -18.82
CA ALA A 567 5.17 47.37 -19.94
C ALA A 567 6.23 47.91 -20.92
N LEU A 568 7.37 48.39 -20.41
CA LEU A 568 8.49 48.88 -21.24
C LEU A 568 9.21 47.73 -21.96
N LEU A 569 9.31 46.54 -21.35
CA LEU A 569 9.87 45.36 -22.01
C LEU A 569 8.96 44.85 -23.14
N VAL A 570 7.63 44.83 -22.92
CA VAL A 570 6.67 44.47 -23.97
C VAL A 570 6.69 45.50 -25.11
N TRP A 571 6.86 46.79 -24.81
CA TRP A 571 6.95 47.82 -25.84
C TRP A 571 8.27 47.79 -26.62
N LYS A 572 9.37 47.35 -26.00
CA LYS A 572 10.70 47.27 -26.63
C LYS A 572 10.89 46.03 -27.52
N TYR A 573 10.14 44.95 -27.27
CA TYR A 573 10.34 43.67 -27.97
C TYR A 573 9.16 43.23 -28.86
N VAL A 574 8.10 44.02 -28.97
CA VAL A 574 6.99 43.78 -29.91
C VAL A 574 7.02 44.85 -31.02
N PRO A 575 7.67 44.61 -32.18
CA PRO A 575 7.59 45.53 -33.31
C PRO A 575 6.22 45.40 -33.99
N PHE A 576 5.44 46.47 -33.98
CA PHE A 576 4.17 46.55 -34.71
C PHE A 576 4.38 47.17 -36.11
N CYS A 577 3.66 46.60 -37.09
CA CYS A 577 3.51 46.97 -38.51
C CYS A 577 4.56 46.36 -39.47
N THR A 578 4.18 45.64 -40.54
CA THR A 578 3.04 45.89 -41.44
C THR A 578 2.52 44.63 -42.14
N TRP A 579 1.22 44.67 -42.40
CA TRP A 579 0.45 43.81 -43.30
C TRP A 579 0.66 44.22 -44.77
N ARG A 580 0.60 43.23 -45.68
CA ARG A 580 0.58 43.25 -47.18
C ARG A 580 1.92 43.17 -47.93
N ARG A 581 2.23 41.98 -48.47
CA ARG A 581 1.97 41.60 -49.88
C ARG A 581 2.52 40.20 -50.23
N SER A 582 1.72 39.49 -51.01
CA SER A 582 2.00 38.29 -51.79
C SER A 582 3.32 38.35 -52.58
N PHE A 583 4.08 37.25 -52.63
CA PHE A 583 4.56 36.54 -53.82
C PHE A 583 5.81 35.66 -53.53
N ALA A 584 5.65 34.36 -53.77
CA ALA A 584 6.56 33.44 -54.48
C ALA A 584 8.04 33.24 -54.08
N LYS A 585 8.33 31.94 -53.91
CA LYS A 585 9.48 31.14 -54.42
C LYS A 585 10.82 31.06 -53.66
N ASP A 586 11.15 29.79 -53.39
CA ASP A 586 12.40 29.05 -53.60
C ASP A 586 13.72 29.51 -52.94
N GLY A 587 14.42 28.54 -52.33
CA GLY A 587 15.88 28.45 -52.45
C GLY A 587 16.68 28.13 -51.18
N HIS A 588 17.02 26.84 -51.04
CA HIS A 588 18.35 26.28 -50.71
C HIS A 588 19.25 26.82 -49.56
N GLU A 589 19.60 25.84 -48.70
CA GLU A 589 20.96 25.40 -48.27
C GLU A 589 21.82 26.07 -47.17
N VAL A 590 22.22 25.17 -46.27
CA VAL A 590 23.57 24.88 -45.71
C VAL A 590 24.13 25.75 -44.58
N GLY A 591 24.33 25.07 -43.44
CA GLY A 591 25.67 24.90 -42.88
C GLY A 591 25.91 25.49 -41.50
N GLY A 592 26.53 24.69 -40.62
CA GLY A 592 27.41 25.21 -39.58
C GLY A 592 27.16 24.73 -38.15
N THR A 593 27.77 23.60 -37.82
CA THR A 593 28.14 23.11 -36.49
C THR A 593 28.71 24.16 -35.55
N GLN A 594 28.37 24.09 -34.25
CA GLN A 594 29.41 24.07 -33.20
C GLN A 594 28.95 23.39 -31.91
N ARG A 595 29.85 22.55 -31.41
CA ARG A 595 29.80 21.74 -30.19
C ARG A 595 30.40 22.57 -29.05
N GLN A 596 29.81 22.56 -27.86
CA GLN A 596 30.53 22.86 -26.63
C GLN A 596 30.21 21.80 -25.57
N THR A 597 31.29 21.14 -25.16
CA THR A 597 31.45 20.27 -23.99
C THR A 597 31.43 21.09 -22.71
N VAL A 598 30.80 20.56 -21.66
CA VAL A 598 31.01 20.99 -20.27
C VAL A 598 31.40 19.75 -19.46
N ASN A 599 32.60 19.82 -18.88
CA ASN A 599 33.01 19.02 -17.72
C ASN A 599 32.68 19.83 -16.47
N SER A 600 32.13 19.17 -15.45
CA SER A 600 32.30 19.57 -14.05
C SER A 600 32.07 18.33 -13.18
N GLY A 601 33.14 17.84 -12.57
CA GLY A 601 33.05 17.12 -11.31
C GLY A 601 33.26 18.12 -10.17
N GLU A 602 32.54 17.94 -9.08
CA GLU A 602 33.08 17.73 -7.72
C GLU A 602 31.93 17.69 -6.70
N GLU A 603 32.09 16.74 -5.77
CA GLU A 603 31.68 16.72 -4.36
C GLU A 603 30.22 16.99 -3.96
N LEU A 604 29.58 15.93 -3.45
CA LEU A 604 28.81 15.95 -2.19
C LEU A 604 28.86 14.55 -1.57
N ASP A 605 29.79 14.37 -0.63
CA ASP A 605 29.73 13.33 0.40
C ASP A 605 28.79 13.79 1.54
N GLU A 606 28.34 12.81 2.33
CA GLU A 606 27.45 12.88 3.50
C GLU A 606 25.95 12.74 3.24
N LEU A 607 25.48 11.51 3.04
CA LEU A 607 24.21 10.98 3.54
C LEU A 607 24.35 9.45 3.70
N ASP A 608 24.89 9.02 4.84
CA ASP A 608 24.83 7.64 5.31
C ASP A 608 23.71 7.50 6.36
N ASP A 609 23.27 6.26 6.53
CA ASP A 609 22.28 5.72 7.48
C ASP A 609 20.82 5.78 7.02
N LEU A 610 20.37 4.69 6.38
CA LEU A 610 19.08 4.00 6.57
C LEU A 610 18.98 2.84 5.53
N SER A 611 19.77 1.78 5.70
CA SER A 611 19.75 0.58 4.82
C SER A 611 19.32 -0.72 5.52
N ASP A 612 18.96 -0.68 6.80
CA ASP A 612 19.14 -1.84 7.67
C ASP A 612 17.84 -2.60 8.02
N LEU A 613 16.79 -2.50 7.21
CA LEU A 613 15.47 -3.06 7.56
C LEU A 613 15.27 -4.55 7.21
N GLU A 614 16.27 -5.19 6.59
CA GLU A 614 16.32 -6.66 6.36
C GLU A 614 17.70 -7.29 6.54
N TYR A 615 18.74 -6.47 6.73
CA TYR A 615 20.08 -6.91 7.09
C TYR A 615 20.37 -6.40 8.50
N GLY A 616 20.00 -7.16 9.52
CA GLY A 616 20.49 -6.89 10.86
C GLY A 616 21.99 -7.21 10.92
N VAL A 617 22.87 -6.27 10.57
CA VAL A 617 24.31 -6.35 10.89
C VAL A 617 24.89 -4.93 11.02
N ARG A 618 25.16 -4.51 12.25
CA ARG A 618 26.19 -3.51 12.54
C ARG A 618 27.43 -4.24 13.05
N ALA A 619 28.51 -4.22 12.29
CA ALA A 619 29.84 -4.59 12.77
C ALA A 619 30.52 -3.31 13.24
N ASP A 620 30.57 -3.07 14.56
CA ASP A 620 31.40 -2.02 15.13
C ASP A 620 32.88 -2.47 15.12
N ASP A 621 33.73 -1.69 14.46
CA ASP A 621 35.18 -1.87 14.36
C ASP A 621 35.86 -1.75 15.75
N PRO A 622 36.67 -2.73 16.21
CA PRO A 622 37.19 -2.73 17.57
C PRO A 622 38.63 -2.19 17.62
N LEU A 623 38.86 -0.88 17.44
CA LEU A 623 40.20 -0.33 17.66
C LEU A 623 40.16 1.12 18.16
N LEU A 624 40.32 1.31 19.49
CA LEU A 624 41.14 2.34 20.13
C LEU A 624 41.09 2.20 21.66
N THR A 625 41.89 1.30 22.22
CA THR A 625 42.38 1.43 23.60
C THR A 625 43.89 1.30 23.57
N ARG A 626 44.58 2.43 23.71
CA ARG A 626 45.98 2.46 24.11
C ARG A 626 46.13 3.46 25.25
N GLU A 627 46.19 2.86 26.43
CA GLU A 627 46.96 3.22 27.64
C GLU A 627 47.46 4.67 27.79
N GLU A 628 46.97 5.33 28.84
CA GLU A 628 47.81 6.11 29.75
C GLU A 628 47.67 5.58 31.19
N ASP A 629 48.81 5.58 31.89
CA ASP A 629 49.06 5.47 33.33
C ASP A 629 49.28 4.12 34.04
N LYS A 630 50.59 3.79 34.10
CA LYS A 630 51.44 3.26 35.21
C LYS A 630 52.08 1.89 35.06
#